data_AF-A0A2S8ZS08-F1
#
_entry.id   AF-A0A2S8ZS08-F1
#
_cell.length_a   1.000
_cell.length_b   1.000
_cell.length_c   1.000
_cell.angle_alpha   90.00
_cell.angle_beta   90.00
_cell.angle_gamma   90.00
#
_symmetry.space_group_name_H-M   'P 1'
#
loop_
_entity.id
_entity.type
_entity.pdbx_description
1 polymer ?
#
loop_
_entity_poly.entity_id
_entity_poly.type
_entity_poly.pdbx_seq_one_letter_code
_entity_poly.pdbx_strand_id
1 'polypeptide(L)'
;MPHIALELGKNSASFGVKSAYGETQEVDGASFTPVALTFSGFGGGSGGAEGTAEGEGGGGGGIAIPLGVYVRREEGLRFEPNLVSLLAVAVPFVWVAGRAISRIIRALKK
;
A
#
# COMPACT_ATOMS: atom_id res chain seq x y z
N MET A 1 -11.81 26.50 -15.63
CA MET A 1 -11.77 25.07 -15.99
C MET A 1 -11.13 24.34 -14.81
N PRO A 2 -11.71 23.24 -14.30
CA PRO A 2 -11.14 22.55 -13.15
C PRO A 2 -9.74 22.08 -13.53
N HIS A 3 -8.73 22.57 -12.82
CA HIS A 3 -7.34 22.18 -13.07
C HIS A 3 -7.16 20.75 -12.57
N ILE A 4 -7.42 19.76 -13.42
CA ILE A 4 -7.27 18.34 -13.07
C ILE A 4 -5.86 18.06 -12.55
N ALA A 5 -4.84 18.72 -13.11
CA ALA A 5 -3.46 18.68 -12.63
C ALA A 5 -3.31 19.18 -11.18
N LEU A 6 -4.09 20.19 -10.78
CA LEU A 6 -4.08 20.74 -9.43
C LEU A 6 -4.81 19.82 -8.44
N GLU A 7 -5.90 19.16 -8.86
CA GLU A 7 -6.59 18.15 -8.05
C GLU A 7 -5.76 16.88 -7.90
N LEU A 8 -5.13 16.41 -8.97
CA LEU A 8 -4.19 15.29 -8.94
C LEU A 8 -2.95 15.61 -8.09
N GLY A 9 -2.44 16.84 -8.14
CA GLY A 9 -1.36 17.32 -7.26
C GLY A 9 -1.76 17.39 -5.78
N LYS A 10 -3.00 17.77 -5.47
CA LYS A 10 -3.53 17.74 -4.10
C LYS A 10 -3.70 16.31 -3.58
N ASN A 11 -4.22 15.41 -4.42
CA ASN A 11 -4.38 14.00 -4.08
C ASN A 11 -3.02 13.32 -3.95
N SER A 12 -2.02 13.70 -4.75
CA SER A 12 -0.68 13.11 -4.66
C SER A 12 0.06 13.48 -3.37
N ALA A 13 -0.18 14.68 -2.84
CA ALA A 13 0.36 15.13 -1.56
C ALA A 13 -0.16 14.34 -0.34
N SER A 14 -1.27 13.60 -0.50
CA SER A 14 -1.76 12.67 0.54
C SER A 14 -1.03 11.31 0.52
N PHE A 15 -0.21 11.03 -0.51
CA PHE A 15 0.65 9.85 -0.55
C PHE A 15 1.90 10.04 0.29
N GLY A 16 2.12 9.11 1.20
CA GLY A 16 3.22 9.17 2.15
C GLY A 16 2.92 8.27 3.33
N VAL A 17 3.67 8.43 4.42
CA VAL A 17 3.49 7.60 5.63
C VAL A 17 2.02 7.59 6.09
N LYS A 18 1.31 8.73 6.00
CA LYS A 18 -0.12 8.81 6.36
C LYS A 18 -1.04 7.91 5.55
N SER A 19 -0.71 7.54 4.31
CA SER A 19 -1.54 6.59 3.55
C SER A 19 -1.40 5.17 4.07
N ALA A 20 -0.29 4.85 4.74
CA ALA A 20 -0.04 3.53 5.33
C ALA A 20 -0.71 3.34 6.70
N TYR A 21 -1.11 4.43 7.38
CA TYR A 21 -1.73 4.39 8.71
C TYR A 21 -3.14 4.96 8.67
N GLY A 22 -4.12 4.16 9.10
CA GLY A 22 -5.50 4.62 9.27
C GLY A 22 -5.66 5.54 10.46
N GLU A 23 -6.84 6.17 10.56
CA GLU A 23 -7.23 6.95 11.73
C GLU A 23 -7.26 6.06 12.98
N THR A 24 -6.70 6.57 14.08
CA THR A 24 -6.72 5.87 15.36
C THR A 24 -8.13 5.86 15.92
N GLN A 25 -8.62 4.67 16.31
CA GLN A 25 -9.92 4.47 16.93
C GLN A 25 -9.74 3.98 18.36
N GLU A 26 -10.51 4.53 19.28
CA GLU A 26 -10.54 4.08 20.68
C GLU A 26 -11.71 3.12 20.87
N VAL A 27 -11.43 1.89 21.30
CA VAL A 27 -12.43 0.86 21.57
C VAL A 27 -12.06 0.15 22.87
N ASP A 28 -13.00 0.08 23.82
CA ASP A 28 -12.82 -0.62 25.10
C ASP A 28 -11.54 -0.24 25.86
N GLY A 29 -11.16 1.04 25.83
CA GLY A 29 -9.96 1.57 26.50
C GLY A 29 -8.64 1.25 25.81
N ALA A 30 -8.67 0.74 24.58
CA ALA A 30 -7.51 0.52 23.73
C ALA A 30 -7.54 1.38 22.46
N SER A 31 -6.38 1.92 22.09
CA SER A 31 -6.21 2.68 20.84
C SER A 31 -5.77 1.74 19.72
N PHE A 32 -6.46 1.79 18.59
CA PHE A 32 -6.20 0.97 17.42
C PHE A 32 -5.81 1.86 16.23
N THR A 33 -4.60 1.71 15.71
CA THR A 33 -4.14 2.39 14.48
C THR A 33 -3.94 1.35 13.38
N PRO A 34 -4.86 1.26 12.40
CA PRO A 34 -4.74 0.31 11.30
C PRO A 34 -3.51 0.59 10.43
N VAL A 35 -2.90 -0.47 9.89
CA VAL A 35 -1.76 -0.38 8.98
C VAL A 35 -2.08 -1.11 7.68
N ALA A 36 -1.86 -0.46 6.55
CA ALA A 36 -2.07 -1.02 5.23
C ALA A 36 -0.93 -0.70 4.27
N LEU A 37 -0.64 -1.63 3.36
CA LEU A 37 0.15 -1.37 2.17
C LEU A 37 -0.78 -0.76 1.12
N THR A 38 -0.53 0.50 0.77
CA THR A 38 -1.36 1.23 -0.19
C THR A 38 -0.60 1.50 -1.47
N PHE A 39 -1.22 1.23 -2.60
CA PHE A 39 -0.76 1.70 -3.90
C PHE A 39 -1.87 2.50 -4.56
N SER A 40 -1.49 3.55 -5.25
CA SER A 40 -2.41 4.43 -5.95
C SER A 40 -1.72 4.98 -7.17
N GLY A 41 -2.50 5.29 -8.19
CA GLY A 41 -2.00 5.84 -9.44
C GLY A 41 -3.08 6.66 -10.12
N PHE A 42 -2.66 7.76 -10.74
CA PHE A 42 -3.53 8.65 -11.48
C PHE A 42 -2.84 9.03 -12.78
N GLY A 43 -3.63 9.20 -13.84
CA GLY A 43 -3.18 9.65 -15.15
C GLY A 43 -4.19 10.61 -15.74
N GLY A 44 -3.70 11.65 -16.39
CA GLY A 44 -4.50 12.63 -17.12
C GLY A 44 -3.86 12.93 -18.45
N GLY A 45 -4.68 13.28 -19.44
CA GLY A 45 -4.27 13.69 -20.77
C GLY A 45 -5.20 14.77 -21.32
N SER A 46 -4.60 15.77 -21.95
CA SER A 46 -5.30 16.83 -22.67
C SER A 46 -4.97 16.72 -24.16
N GLY A 47 -6.00 16.78 -25.01
CA GLY A 47 -5.91 16.79 -26.45
C GLY A 47 -6.43 18.09 -27.04
N GLY A 48 -5.62 18.71 -27.90
CA GLY A 48 -5.97 19.89 -28.68
C GLY A 48 -4.73 20.48 -29.37
N ALA A 49 -4.65 20.36 -30.69
CA ALA A 49 -3.91 21.33 -31.51
C ALA A 49 -4.93 22.37 -32.02
N GLU A 50 -4.53 23.63 -32.12
CA GLU A 50 -5.39 24.75 -32.51
C GLU A 50 -6.33 24.37 -33.68
N GLY A 51 -7.64 24.38 -33.42
CA GLY A 51 -8.68 24.15 -34.44
C GLY A 51 -9.32 22.75 -34.50
N THR A 52 -8.95 21.81 -33.62
CA THR A 52 -9.66 20.51 -33.50
C THR A 52 -10.33 20.36 -32.13
N ALA A 53 -11.42 19.59 -32.08
CA ALA A 53 -12.26 19.44 -30.88
C ALA A 53 -11.42 19.10 -29.63
N GLU A 54 -11.64 19.88 -28.57
CA GLU A 54 -10.98 19.72 -27.27
C GLU A 54 -11.41 18.39 -26.63
N GLY A 55 -10.43 17.62 -26.16
CA GLY A 55 -10.68 16.39 -25.40
C GLY A 55 -9.79 16.35 -24.16
N GLU A 56 -10.39 16.38 -22.98
CA GLU A 56 -9.68 16.15 -21.71
C GLU A 56 -10.17 14.83 -21.11
N GLY A 57 -9.24 14.05 -20.57
CA GLY A 57 -9.55 12.78 -19.92
C GLY A 57 -8.59 12.49 -18.79
N GLY A 58 -9.11 11.90 -17.72
CA GLY A 58 -8.32 11.47 -16.59
C GLY A 58 -8.93 10.24 -15.91
N GLY A 59 -8.08 9.47 -15.26
CA GLY A 59 -8.47 8.29 -14.51
C GLY A 59 -7.50 8.03 -13.36
N GLY A 60 -7.99 7.34 -12.34
CA GLY A 60 -7.19 6.95 -11.19
C GLY A 60 -7.74 5.71 -10.51
N GLY A 61 -6.88 5.05 -9.74
CA GLY A 61 -7.23 3.86 -8.98
C GLY A 61 -6.23 3.59 -7.87
N GLY A 62 -6.58 2.67 -6.98
CA GLY A 62 -5.70 2.27 -5.91
C GLY A 62 -6.14 0.97 -5.25
N ILE A 63 -5.21 0.39 -4.50
CA ILE A 63 -5.41 -0.81 -3.68
C ILE A 63 -4.90 -0.53 -2.27
N ALA A 64 -5.57 -1.12 -1.28
CA ALA A 64 -5.14 -1.12 0.11
C ALA A 64 -5.15 -2.56 0.63
N ILE A 65 -3.98 -3.05 1.04
CA ILE A 65 -3.81 -4.40 1.58
C ILE A 65 -3.59 -4.27 3.09
N PRO A 66 -4.51 -4.75 3.95
CA PRO A 66 -4.39 -4.62 5.40
C PRO A 66 -3.22 -5.47 5.90
N LEU A 67 -2.26 -4.85 6.57
CA LEU A 67 -1.10 -5.54 7.13
C LEU A 67 -1.30 -5.93 8.60
N GLY A 68 -2.10 -5.15 9.33
CA GLY A 68 -2.35 -5.36 10.75
C GLY A 68 -2.80 -4.08 11.43
N VAL A 69 -2.65 -4.05 12.75
CA VAL A 69 -3.05 -2.91 13.59
C VAL A 69 -2.04 -2.70 14.71
N TYR A 70 -1.70 -1.45 14.98
CA TYR A 70 -1.05 -1.10 16.23
C TYR A 70 -2.10 -0.97 17.32
N VAL A 71 -1.96 -1.75 18.39
CA VAL A 71 -2.82 -1.73 19.56
C VAL A 71 -2.04 -1.13 20.73
N ARG A 72 -2.55 -0.03 21.28
CA ARG A 72 -2.03 0.60 22.50
C ARG A 72 -2.97 0.30 23.66
N ARG A 73 -2.44 -0.37 24.69
CA ARG A 73 -3.10 -0.63 25.98
C ARG A 73 -2.22 -0.10 27.11
N GLU A 74 -2.66 -0.27 28.36
CA GLU A 74 -1.86 0.07 29.55
C GLU A 74 -0.48 -0.61 29.55
N GLU A 75 -0.42 -1.84 29.05
CA GLU A 75 0.79 -2.66 28.95
C GLU A 75 1.82 -2.16 27.91
N GLY A 76 1.41 -1.23 27.04
CA GLY A 76 2.24 -0.65 25.99
C GLY A 76 1.67 -0.80 24.58
N LEU A 77 2.54 -0.54 23.59
CA LEU A 77 2.22 -0.58 22.17
C LEU A 77 2.64 -1.94 21.58
N ARG A 78 1.72 -2.64 20.91
CA ARG A 78 1.99 -3.88 20.17
C ARG A 78 1.46 -3.80 18.76
N PHE A 79 2.08 -4.52 17.83
CA PHE A 79 1.56 -4.71 16.48
C PHE A 79 0.91 -6.08 16.38
N GLU A 80 -0.36 -6.12 16.00
CA GLU A 80 -1.11 -7.35 15.73
C GLU A 80 -1.24 -7.54 14.21
N PRO A 81 -0.55 -8.52 13.61
CA PRO A 81 -0.52 -8.70 12.16
C PRO A 81 -1.81 -9.33 11.63
N ASN A 82 -2.18 -8.96 10.40
CA ASN A 82 -3.19 -9.69 9.64
C ASN A 82 -2.57 -11.01 9.13
N LEU A 83 -3.05 -12.14 9.68
CA LEU A 83 -2.51 -13.46 9.36
C LEU A 83 -2.68 -13.84 7.89
N VAL A 84 -3.74 -13.38 7.22
CA VAL A 84 -3.96 -13.67 5.79
C VAL A 84 -2.87 -12.99 4.96
N SER A 85 -2.64 -11.69 5.18
CA SER A 85 -1.60 -10.93 4.48
C SER A 85 -0.20 -11.45 4.81
N LEU A 86 0.04 -11.82 6.06
CA LEU A 86 1.30 -12.42 6.50
C LEU A 86 1.57 -13.74 5.75
N LEU A 87 0.60 -14.65 5.71
CA LEU A 87 0.75 -15.95 5.04
C LEU A 87 0.88 -15.80 3.52
N ALA A 88 0.17 -14.85 2.91
CA ALA A 88 0.26 -14.58 1.48
C ALA A 88 1.69 -14.26 1.03
N VAL A 89 2.48 -13.59 1.88
CA VAL A 89 3.89 -13.26 1.60
C VAL A 89 4.84 -14.34 2.16
N ALA A 90 4.57 -14.88 3.34
CA ALA A 90 5.44 -15.83 4.02
C ALA A 90 5.55 -17.16 3.27
N VAL A 91 4.46 -17.69 2.71
CA VAL A 91 4.45 -18.96 1.99
C VAL A 91 5.38 -18.96 0.77
N PRO A 92 5.27 -18.02 -0.20
CA PRO A 92 6.19 -17.97 -1.33
C PRO A 92 7.62 -17.66 -0.89
N PHE A 93 7.81 -16.82 0.14
CA PHE A 93 9.13 -16.54 0.69
C PHE A 93 9.82 -17.80 1.21
N VAL A 94 9.15 -18.59 2.06
CA VAL A 94 9.68 -19.85 2.60
C VAL A 94 9.99 -20.84 1.48
N TRP A 95 9.12 -20.92 0.47
CA TRP A 95 9.35 -21.80 -0.68
C TRP A 95 10.61 -21.43 -1.48
N VAL A 96 10.78 -20.14 -1.81
CA VAL A 96 11.96 -19.65 -2.54
C VAL A 96 13.23 -19.82 -1.71
N ALA A 97 13.21 -19.44 -0.44
CA ALA A 97 14.35 -19.57 0.47
C ALA A 97 14.78 -21.04 0.64
N GLY A 98 13.83 -21.94 0.88
CA GLY A 98 14.11 -23.38 0.99
C GLY A 98 14.72 -23.96 -0.29
N ARG A 99 14.23 -23.53 -1.46
CA ARG A 99 14.78 -23.96 -2.75
C ARG A 99 16.18 -23.39 -3.01
N ALA A 100 16.45 -22.15 -2.60
CA ALA A 100 17.76 -21.52 -2.71
C ALA A 100 18.80 -22.26 -1.83
N ILE A 101 18.48 -22.50 -0.55
CA ILE A 101 19.32 -23.25 0.38
C ILE A 101 19.61 -24.66 -0.16
N SER A 102 18.60 -25.35 -0.66
CA SER A 102 18.76 -26.70 -1.25
C SER A 102 19.74 -26.72 -2.42
N ARG A 103 19.76 -25.66 -3.26
CA ARG A 103 20.70 -25.55 -4.38
C ARG A 103 22.12 -25.24 -3.89
N ILE A 104 22.27 -24.37 -2.91
CA ILE A 104 23.58 -24.04 -2.31
C ILE A 104 24.20 -25.29 -1.71
N ILE A 105 23.44 -26.06 -0.91
CA ILE A 105 23.92 -27.31 -0.32
C ILE A 105 24.35 -28.31 -1.40
N ARG A 106 23.60 -28.44 -2.49
CA ARG A 106 23.98 -29.33 -3.61
C ARG A 106 25.26 -28.88 -4.32
N ALA A 107 25.48 -27.58 -4.47
CA ALA A 107 26.68 -27.03 -5.09
C ALA A 107 27.93 -27.23 -4.21
N LEU A 108 27.77 -27.14 -2.88
CA LEU A 108 28.87 -27.34 -1.92
C LEU A 108 29.24 -28.82 -1.69
N LYS A 109 28.34 -29.75 -2.03
CA LYS A 109 28.58 -31.19 -1.95
C LYS A 109 29.24 -31.78 -3.21
N LYS A 110 29.47 -30.95 -4.23
CA LYS A 110 30.14 -31.32 -5.48
C LYS A 110 31.54 -30.73 -5.50
#